data_AF-A0A9N9JY83-F1
#
_entry.id   AF-A0A9N9JY83-F1
#
_cell.length_a   1.000
_cell.length_b   1.000
_cell.length_c   1.000
_cell.angle_alpha   90.00
_cell.angle_beta   90.00
_cell.angle_gamma   90.00
#
_symmetry.space_group_name_H-M   'P 1'
#
loop_
_entity.id
_entity.type
_entity.pdbx_description
1 polymer ?
#
loop_
_entity_poly.entity_id
_entity_poly.type
_entity_poly.pdbx_seq_one_letter_code
_entity_poly.pdbx_strand_id
1 'polypeptide(L)'
;LAPKFLHQYKNTAKIIDGKAIAKSIRKKISDEVYQLKSKYLSFKPRLAIVQVGNREDSVAYVKQKELAAREAGIDFILQKRDESITANELSRLVRELNQDPSIHGVLVQLPLPEHIDERCVIESIDPKKDVDGFHTNNIGRLVKRRDDPIFLPCTPKAIIELLDQTGINISSKRAVVVGRSDIVGFPTFTLLLKRNSTVTLCHSMTANLPEIVKTAEILVVAIGKAEFIKGDWINPGAVVIDVGTNAIKDPTKKSGIRWVGDVEFSSASAVASYITPVPGGVAPVTVAMLLQNTVESAKRFLKESNERKISTLTLKRVVPVQSDIDIATSHTPKPIKILAKELGLASNELFHFLLSLTVNTINHIIKLIYSITPTPLGEGKSTTTV
;
A
#
# COMPACT_ATOMS: atom_id res chain seq x y z
N LEU A 1 -59.21 8.01 7.76
CA LEU A 1 -57.89 8.50 7.30
C LEU A 1 -56.97 7.31 7.15
N ALA A 2 -56.82 6.82 5.92
CA ALA A 2 -56.01 5.63 5.62
C ALA A 2 -54.51 5.91 5.80
N PRO A 3 -53.70 4.93 6.25
CA PRO A 3 -52.25 5.07 6.26
C PRO A 3 -51.72 5.03 4.83
N LYS A 4 -51.35 6.20 4.30
CA LYS A 4 -50.56 6.32 3.07
C LYS A 4 -49.09 6.04 3.37
N PHE A 5 -48.47 5.30 2.45
CA PHE A 5 -47.02 5.04 2.29
C PHE A 5 -46.41 3.86 3.06
N LEU A 6 -46.96 2.65 2.85
CA LEU A 6 -46.08 1.51 2.56
C LEU A 6 -45.65 1.64 1.09
N HIS A 7 -44.56 2.36 0.83
CA HIS A 7 -43.81 2.11 -0.40
C HIS A 7 -43.26 0.69 -0.29
N GLN A 8 -43.96 -0.27 -0.91
CA GLN A 8 -43.37 -1.53 -1.32
C GLN A 8 -42.15 -1.18 -2.17
N TYR A 9 -40.95 -1.25 -1.59
CA TYR A 9 -39.71 -1.23 -2.35
C TYR A 9 -39.66 -2.52 -3.17
N LYS A 10 -40.26 -2.47 -4.36
CA LYS A 10 -40.31 -3.55 -5.35
C LYS A 10 -39.04 -3.60 -6.20
N ASN A 11 -37.92 -3.08 -5.70
CA ASN A 11 -36.67 -3.01 -6.44
C ASN A 11 -35.60 -3.79 -5.70
N THR A 12 -35.20 -4.91 -6.28
CA THR A 12 -33.97 -5.61 -5.92
C THR A 12 -32.78 -4.66 -6.02
N ALA A 13 -31.89 -4.69 -5.03
CA ALA A 13 -30.69 -3.86 -4.96
C ALA A 13 -29.85 -3.98 -6.24
N LYS A 14 -29.26 -2.85 -6.66
CA LYS A 14 -28.26 -2.86 -7.74
C LYS A 14 -26.97 -3.51 -7.21
N ILE A 15 -26.46 -4.49 -7.94
CA ILE A 15 -25.23 -5.16 -7.57
C ILE A 15 -24.04 -4.28 -7.92
N ILE A 16 -23.20 -3.99 -6.93
CA ILE A 16 -21.90 -3.33 -7.15
C ILE A 16 -20.91 -4.40 -7.61
N ASP A 17 -20.73 -4.54 -8.93
CA ASP A 17 -19.83 -5.52 -9.52
C ASP A 17 -18.36 -5.10 -9.36
N GLY A 18 -17.77 -5.49 -8.24
CA GLY A 18 -16.37 -5.24 -7.93
C GLY A 18 -15.39 -5.90 -8.89
N LYS A 19 -15.75 -6.99 -9.58
CA LYS A 19 -14.89 -7.59 -10.62
C LYS A 19 -14.81 -6.67 -11.83
N ALA A 20 -15.93 -6.13 -12.29
CA ALA A 20 -15.97 -5.19 -13.41
C ALA A 20 -15.21 -3.90 -13.07
N ILE A 21 -15.43 -3.34 -11.87
CA ILE A 21 -14.73 -2.15 -11.38
C ILE A 21 -13.22 -2.41 -11.29
N ALA A 22 -12.80 -3.51 -10.68
CA ALA A 22 -11.39 -3.88 -10.57
C ALA A 22 -10.72 -4.05 -11.95
N LYS A 23 -11.42 -4.66 -12.92
CA LYS A 23 -10.92 -4.80 -14.30
C LYS A 23 -10.70 -3.45 -14.96
N SER A 24 -11.64 -2.52 -14.81
CA SER A 24 -11.53 -1.14 -15.32
C SER A 24 -10.33 -0.42 -14.72
N ILE A 25 -10.14 -0.52 -13.40
CA ILE A 25 -9.01 0.10 -12.69
C ILE A 25 -7.68 -0.51 -13.15
N ARG A 26 -7.57 -1.83 -13.24
CA ARG A 26 -6.34 -2.49 -13.73
C ARG A 26 -6.00 -2.08 -15.16
N LYS A 27 -7.00 -1.90 -16.03
CA LYS A 27 -6.78 -1.38 -17.38
C LYS A 27 -6.17 0.03 -17.34
N LYS A 28 -6.75 0.95 -16.55
CA LYS A 28 -6.22 2.31 -16.38
C LYS A 28 -4.78 2.31 -15.87
N ILE A 29 -4.49 1.44 -14.89
CA ILE A 29 -3.13 1.27 -14.35
C ILE A 29 -2.18 0.78 -15.44
N SER A 30 -2.58 -0.23 -16.22
CA SER A 30 -1.77 -0.78 -17.31
C SER A 30 -1.45 0.29 -18.36
N ASP A 31 -2.45 1.08 -18.76
CA ASP A 31 -2.29 2.18 -19.72
C ASP A 31 -1.32 3.25 -19.16
N GLU A 32 -1.45 3.62 -17.88
CA GLU A 32 -0.56 4.56 -17.20
C GLU A 32 0.88 4.04 -17.12
N VAL A 33 1.07 2.78 -16.73
CA VAL A 33 2.38 2.14 -16.65
C VAL A 33 3.04 2.10 -18.03
N TYR A 34 2.29 1.78 -19.08
CA TYR A 34 2.77 1.81 -20.46
C TYR A 34 3.25 3.21 -20.87
N GLN A 35 2.45 4.24 -20.61
CA GLN A 35 2.81 5.63 -20.93
C GLN A 35 4.05 6.11 -20.16
N LEU A 36 4.19 5.74 -18.88
CA LEU A 36 5.35 6.13 -18.09
C LEU A 36 6.61 5.37 -18.50
N LYS A 37 6.50 4.09 -18.85
CA LYS A 37 7.61 3.28 -19.37
C LYS A 37 8.15 3.82 -20.69
N SER A 38 7.28 4.30 -21.58
CA SER A 38 7.72 4.88 -22.86
C SER A 38 8.44 6.21 -22.70
N LYS A 39 8.10 6.97 -21.65
CA LYS A 39 8.75 8.25 -21.33
C LYS A 39 10.02 8.10 -20.49
N TYR A 40 10.05 7.14 -19.58
CA TYR A 40 11.14 6.94 -18.62
C TYR A 40 11.57 5.47 -18.61
N LEU A 41 12.70 5.17 -19.23
CA LEU A 41 13.23 3.79 -19.30
C LEU A 41 13.49 3.17 -17.92
N SER A 42 13.77 4.00 -16.91
CA SER A 42 13.97 3.59 -15.52
C SER A 42 12.66 3.30 -14.77
N PHE A 43 11.50 3.67 -15.31
CA PHE A 43 10.22 3.46 -14.64
C PHE A 43 9.77 1.99 -14.76
N LYS A 44 10.13 1.18 -13.77
CA LYS A 44 9.79 -0.24 -13.71
C LYS A 44 9.12 -0.54 -12.36
N PRO A 45 7.82 -0.26 -12.20
CA PRO A 45 7.12 -0.53 -10.95
C PRO A 45 7.25 -2.01 -10.60
N ARG A 46 7.56 -2.29 -9.33
CA ARG A 46 7.87 -3.63 -8.85
C ARG A 46 7.30 -3.85 -7.46
N LEU A 47 6.52 -4.92 -7.32
CA LEU A 47 5.88 -5.36 -6.09
C LEU A 47 6.57 -6.62 -5.57
N ALA A 48 7.02 -6.58 -4.32
CA ALA A 48 7.51 -7.74 -3.59
C ALA A 48 6.47 -8.18 -2.55
N ILE A 49 6.07 -9.45 -2.60
CA ILE A 49 5.21 -10.08 -1.59
C ILE A 49 6.03 -11.09 -0.81
N VAL A 50 5.99 -11.02 0.51
CA VAL A 50 6.52 -12.04 1.41
C VAL A 50 5.37 -12.92 1.87
N GLN A 51 5.49 -14.23 1.66
CA GLN A 51 4.50 -15.22 2.09
C GLN A 51 5.16 -16.21 3.04
N VAL A 52 4.56 -16.39 4.23
CA VAL A 52 4.99 -17.40 5.20
C VAL A 52 3.97 -18.53 5.21
N GLY A 53 4.43 -19.76 5.02
CA GLY A 53 3.59 -20.95 5.04
C GLY A 53 2.78 -21.22 3.76
N ASN A 54 1.86 -22.17 3.88
CA ASN A 54 1.21 -22.83 2.75
C ASN A 54 -0.32 -22.84 2.79
N ARG A 55 -0.93 -22.00 3.64
CA ARG A 55 -2.39 -21.90 3.71
C ARG A 55 -3.01 -21.69 2.31
N GLU A 56 -3.98 -22.53 1.95
CA GLU A 56 -4.54 -22.58 0.59
C GLU A 56 -5.19 -21.26 0.16
N ASP A 57 -5.87 -20.59 1.09
CA ASP A 57 -6.47 -19.26 0.90
C ASP A 57 -5.39 -18.22 0.56
N SER A 58 -4.33 -18.13 1.37
CA SER A 58 -3.20 -17.22 1.13
C SER A 58 -2.52 -17.48 -0.22
N VAL A 59 -2.28 -18.74 -0.58
CA VAL A 59 -1.68 -19.12 -1.87
C VAL A 59 -2.55 -18.66 -3.05
N ALA A 60 -3.86 -18.88 -2.98
CA ALA A 60 -4.79 -18.46 -4.01
C ALA A 60 -4.82 -16.92 -4.16
N TYR A 61 -4.85 -16.19 -3.05
CA TYR A 61 -4.81 -14.73 -3.06
C TYR A 61 -3.50 -14.17 -3.64
N VAL A 62 -2.35 -14.73 -3.25
CA VAL A 62 -1.05 -14.29 -3.78
C VAL A 62 -0.96 -14.54 -5.29
N LYS A 63 -1.43 -15.70 -5.78
CA LYS A 63 -1.49 -15.98 -7.22
C LYS A 63 -2.37 -14.98 -7.97
N GLN A 64 -3.50 -14.58 -7.40
CA GLN A 64 -4.35 -13.54 -8.00
C GLN A 64 -3.66 -12.18 -8.05
N LYS A 65 -2.94 -11.79 -6.98
CA LYS A 65 -2.14 -10.55 -6.94
C LYS A 65 -1.04 -10.57 -8.01
N GLU A 66 -0.34 -11.70 -8.16
CA GLU A 66 0.69 -11.89 -9.19
C GLU A 66 0.12 -11.72 -10.60
N LEU A 67 -0.97 -12.42 -10.91
CA LEU A 67 -1.61 -12.32 -12.23
C LEU A 67 -2.04 -10.87 -12.53
N ALA A 68 -2.70 -10.24 -11.57
CA ALA A 68 -3.15 -8.86 -11.69
C ALA A 68 -1.98 -7.87 -11.87
N ALA A 69 -0.87 -8.07 -11.16
CA ALA A 69 0.33 -7.24 -11.31
C ALA A 69 0.92 -7.35 -12.72
N ARG A 70 1.04 -8.58 -13.24
CA ARG A 70 1.54 -8.83 -14.60
C ARG A 70 0.62 -8.22 -15.67
N GLU A 71 -0.69 -8.36 -15.52
CA GLU A 71 -1.69 -7.70 -16.41
C GLU A 71 -1.54 -6.17 -16.43
N ALA A 72 -1.18 -5.58 -15.28
CA ALA A 72 -0.96 -4.14 -15.13
C ALA A 72 0.45 -3.69 -15.55
N GLY A 73 1.31 -4.59 -16.03
CA GLY A 73 2.69 -4.27 -16.41
C GLY A 73 3.63 -4.00 -15.23
N ILE A 74 3.29 -4.49 -14.04
CA ILE A 74 4.07 -4.36 -12.80
C ILE A 74 4.89 -5.64 -12.60
N ASP A 75 6.20 -5.48 -12.35
CA ASP A 75 7.08 -6.60 -12.03
C ASP A 75 6.69 -7.16 -10.66
N PHE A 76 6.74 -8.48 -10.52
CA PHE A 76 6.30 -9.17 -9.31
C PHE A 76 7.39 -10.10 -8.77
N ILE A 77 7.63 -10.03 -7.46
CA ILE A 77 8.56 -10.91 -6.74
C ILE A 77 7.79 -11.57 -5.60
N LEU A 78 7.86 -12.90 -5.52
CA LEU A 78 7.35 -13.68 -4.39
C LEU A 78 8.50 -14.23 -3.56
N GLN A 79 8.58 -13.82 -2.30
CA GLN A 79 9.49 -14.38 -1.30
C GLN A 79 8.71 -15.34 -0.41
N LYS A 80 8.70 -16.62 -0.79
CA LYS A 80 8.04 -17.66 0.01
C LYS A 80 9.00 -18.18 1.09
N ARG A 81 8.50 -18.33 2.31
CA ARG A 81 9.22 -18.86 3.47
C ARG A 81 8.40 -19.92 4.17
N ASP A 82 9.08 -20.82 4.84
CA ASP A 82 8.45 -21.86 5.65
C ASP A 82 7.84 -21.28 6.93
N GLU A 83 6.86 -21.97 7.52
CA GLU A 83 6.22 -21.54 8.77
C GLU A 83 7.23 -21.49 9.93
N SER A 84 8.30 -22.29 9.88
CA SER A 84 9.38 -22.28 10.88
C SER A 84 10.24 -21.01 10.93
N ILE A 85 10.08 -20.07 9.98
CA ILE A 85 10.86 -18.82 9.97
C ILE A 85 10.68 -18.05 11.28
N THR A 86 11.76 -17.47 11.80
CA THR A 86 11.71 -16.62 12.99
C THR A 86 11.31 -15.18 12.63
N ALA A 87 10.75 -14.45 13.60
CA ALA A 87 10.42 -13.03 13.44
C ALA A 87 11.64 -12.18 13.02
N ASN A 88 12.84 -12.51 13.52
CA ASN A 88 14.08 -11.81 13.20
C ASN A 88 14.52 -12.05 11.75
N GLU A 89 14.45 -13.28 11.26
CA GLU A 89 14.76 -13.62 9.86
C GLU A 89 13.77 -12.95 8.91
N LEU A 90 12.49 -12.98 9.24
CA LEU A 90 11.44 -12.31 8.46
C LEU A 90 11.64 -10.79 8.41
N SER A 91 11.94 -10.17 9.55
CA SER A 91 12.24 -8.73 9.62
C SER A 91 13.53 -8.35 8.89
N ARG A 92 14.53 -9.24 8.85
CA ARG A 92 15.75 -9.05 8.04
C ARG A 92 15.41 -9.08 6.55
N LEU A 93 14.64 -10.06 6.11
CA LEU A 93 14.18 -10.15 4.72
C LEU A 93 13.41 -8.88 4.31
N VAL A 94 12.49 -8.40 5.13
CA VAL A 94 11.74 -7.15 4.86
C VAL A 94 12.70 -5.96 4.73
N ARG A 95 13.70 -5.85 5.61
CA ARG A 95 14.72 -4.78 5.52
C ARG A 95 15.55 -4.85 4.25
N GLU A 96 15.90 -6.05 3.77
CA GLU A 96 16.60 -6.23 2.50
C GLU A 96 15.73 -5.74 1.32
N LEU A 97 14.44 -6.05 1.32
CA LEU A 97 13.49 -5.54 0.30
C LEU A 97 13.29 -4.01 0.39
N ASN A 98 13.32 -3.44 1.60
CA ASN A 98 13.26 -1.99 1.79
C ASN A 98 14.48 -1.29 1.18
N GLN A 99 15.66 -1.89 1.26
CA GLN A 99 16.90 -1.31 0.76
C GLN A 99 17.08 -1.46 -0.76
N ASP A 100 16.39 -2.40 -1.39
CA ASP A 100 16.47 -2.61 -2.84
C ASP A 100 15.80 -1.47 -3.61
N PRO A 101 16.54 -0.61 -4.35
CA PRO A 101 15.98 0.52 -5.09
C PRO A 101 15.13 0.08 -6.30
N SER A 102 15.20 -1.19 -6.71
CA SER A 102 14.35 -1.73 -7.77
C SER A 102 12.94 -2.08 -7.29
N ILE A 103 12.73 -2.23 -5.97
CA ILE A 103 11.45 -2.58 -5.35
C ILE A 103 10.73 -1.31 -4.92
N HIS A 104 9.47 -1.18 -5.33
CA HIS A 104 8.66 0.01 -5.08
C HIS A 104 7.52 -0.25 -4.08
N GLY A 105 7.06 -1.50 -3.99
CA GLY A 105 6.07 -1.92 -3.01
C GLY A 105 6.49 -3.19 -2.29
N VAL A 106 6.27 -3.24 -0.98
CA VAL A 106 6.49 -4.41 -0.14
C VAL A 106 5.18 -4.73 0.57
N LEU A 107 4.80 -6.00 0.56
CA LEU A 107 3.64 -6.53 1.25
C LEU A 107 4.02 -7.81 1.97
N VAL A 108 3.58 -7.97 3.21
CA VAL A 108 3.67 -9.23 3.96
C VAL A 108 2.29 -9.84 4.01
N GLN A 109 2.13 -11.04 3.45
CA GLN A 109 0.84 -11.70 3.34
C GLN A 109 0.40 -12.22 4.70
N LEU A 110 -0.74 -11.72 5.18
CA LEU A 110 -1.39 -12.12 6.42
C LEU A 110 -2.42 -13.24 6.19
N PRO A 111 -2.77 -14.02 7.24
CA PRO A 111 -2.17 -14.00 8.57
C PRO A 111 -0.79 -14.68 8.60
N LEU A 112 0.06 -14.26 9.54
CA LEU A 112 1.32 -14.95 9.84
C LEU A 112 1.08 -16.13 10.81
N PRO A 113 2.04 -17.06 10.93
CA PRO A 113 2.03 -18.08 11.99
C PRO A 113 1.94 -17.45 13.40
N GLU A 114 1.29 -18.14 14.33
CA GLU A 114 0.97 -17.62 15.67
C GLU A 114 2.19 -17.18 16.50
N HIS A 115 3.38 -17.75 16.24
CA HIS A 115 4.61 -17.40 16.96
C HIS A 115 5.24 -16.08 16.47
N ILE A 116 4.71 -15.46 15.41
CA ILE A 116 5.22 -14.21 14.86
C ILE A 116 4.21 -13.09 15.12
N ASP A 117 4.65 -12.05 15.82
CA ASP A 117 3.85 -10.82 15.94
C ASP A 117 3.83 -10.07 14.60
N GLU A 118 2.67 -10.08 13.95
CA GLU A 118 2.40 -9.36 12.70
C GLU A 118 2.76 -7.89 12.78
N ARG A 119 2.54 -7.24 13.93
CA ARG A 119 2.81 -5.81 14.11
C ARG A 119 4.29 -5.50 13.98
N CYS A 120 5.14 -6.32 14.60
CA CYS A 120 6.59 -6.17 14.54
C CYS A 120 7.10 -6.24 13.09
N VAL A 121 6.54 -7.16 12.31
CA VAL A 121 6.91 -7.33 10.90
C VAL A 121 6.38 -6.18 10.04
N ILE A 122 5.13 -5.76 10.22
CA ILE A 122 4.53 -4.64 9.48
C ILE A 122 5.31 -3.34 9.73
N GLU A 123 5.67 -3.04 10.98
CA GLU A 123 6.46 -1.85 11.34
C GLU A 123 7.92 -1.92 10.85
N SER A 124 8.37 -3.07 10.37
CA SER A 124 9.69 -3.19 9.73
C SER A 124 9.69 -2.79 8.25
N ILE A 125 8.52 -2.65 7.62
CA ILE A 125 8.37 -2.19 6.24
C ILE A 125 8.67 -0.69 6.17
N ASP A 126 9.37 -0.20 5.15
CA ASP A 126 9.53 1.25 4.96
C ASP A 126 8.14 1.87 4.67
N PRO A 127 7.68 2.91 5.40
CA PRO A 127 6.41 3.59 5.10
C PRO A 127 6.25 4.03 3.64
N LYS A 128 7.36 4.34 2.95
CA LYS A 128 7.37 4.73 1.53
C LYS A 128 7.18 3.56 0.58
N LYS A 129 7.28 2.31 1.04
CA LYS A 129 7.07 1.08 0.29
C LYS A 129 5.93 0.21 0.83
N ASP A 130 5.31 0.59 1.96
CA ASP A 130 4.14 -0.06 2.57
C ASP A 130 2.86 0.11 1.72
N VAL A 131 2.77 -0.62 0.62
CA VAL A 131 1.67 -0.49 -0.35
C VAL A 131 0.34 -1.04 0.18
N ASP A 132 0.35 -1.81 1.28
CA ASP A 132 -0.86 -2.20 2.00
C ASP A 132 -1.35 -1.13 2.98
N GLY A 133 -0.52 -0.12 3.29
CA GLY A 133 -0.88 1.04 4.09
C GLY A 133 -1.09 0.75 5.58
N PHE A 134 -0.55 -0.35 6.10
CA PHE A 134 -0.77 -0.79 7.48
C PHE A 134 0.25 -0.25 8.48
N HIS A 135 1.36 0.31 8.02
CA HIS A 135 2.35 0.91 8.90
C HIS A 135 1.73 2.05 9.70
N THR A 136 2.04 2.11 11.00
CA THR A 136 1.60 3.17 11.92
C THR A 136 1.83 4.58 11.38
N ASN A 137 2.87 4.82 10.57
CA ASN A 137 3.04 6.13 9.92
C ASN A 137 1.87 6.45 8.97
N ASN A 138 1.47 5.51 8.11
CA ASN A 138 0.34 5.68 7.20
C ASN A 138 -0.98 5.79 7.99
N ILE A 139 -1.24 4.89 8.94
CA ILE A 139 -2.47 4.94 9.74
C ILE A 139 -2.55 6.23 10.59
N GLY A 140 -1.45 6.63 11.22
CA GLY A 140 -1.39 7.85 12.04
C GLY A 140 -1.65 9.13 11.24
N ARG A 141 -1.13 9.21 10.01
CA ARG A 141 -1.41 10.33 9.09
C ARG A 141 -2.84 10.31 8.55
N LEU A 142 -3.41 9.12 8.33
CA LEU A 142 -4.81 8.97 7.93
C LEU A 142 -5.78 9.60 8.93
N VAL A 143 -5.54 9.43 10.24
CA VAL A 143 -6.41 9.95 11.31
C VAL A 143 -6.30 11.46 11.49
N LYS A 144 -5.15 12.05 11.16
CA LYS A 144 -4.96 13.50 11.20
C LYS A 144 -5.83 14.18 10.13
N ARG A 145 -6.68 15.12 10.56
CA ARG A 145 -7.63 15.82 9.68
C ARG A 145 -6.95 16.61 8.55
N ARG A 146 -5.77 17.20 8.80
CA ARG A 146 -5.03 18.04 7.86
C ARG A 146 -3.71 17.40 7.42
N ASP A 147 -3.71 16.08 7.28
CA ASP A 147 -2.58 15.31 6.76
C ASP A 147 -3.13 14.15 5.92
N ASP A 148 -2.32 13.66 5.00
CA ASP A 148 -2.66 12.58 4.10
C ASP A 148 -1.57 11.51 4.15
N PRO A 149 -1.93 10.23 4.32
CA PRO A 149 -0.93 9.18 4.38
C PRO A 149 -0.22 8.98 3.04
N ILE A 150 0.93 8.30 3.07
CA ILE A 150 1.63 7.95 1.83
C ILE A 150 0.79 6.95 1.04
N PHE A 151 0.17 6.01 1.76
CA PHE A 151 -0.75 5.03 1.20
C PHE A 151 -2.00 4.92 2.07
N LEU A 152 -3.14 4.83 1.40
CA LEU A 152 -4.37 4.39 2.05
C LEU A 152 -4.40 2.86 2.11
N PRO A 153 -4.93 2.26 3.18
CA PRO A 153 -5.02 0.81 3.23
C PRO A 153 -5.95 0.29 2.13
N CYS A 154 -5.53 -0.80 1.47
CA CYS A 154 -6.12 -1.23 0.20
C CYS A 154 -7.62 -1.49 0.27
N THR A 155 -8.09 -2.17 1.32
CA THR A 155 -9.52 -2.50 1.50
C THR A 155 -10.36 -1.25 1.82
N PRO A 156 -10.00 -0.39 2.79
CA PRO A 156 -10.63 0.92 2.98
C PRO A 156 -10.67 1.78 1.70
N LYS A 157 -9.56 1.85 0.94
CA LYS A 157 -9.51 2.56 -0.35
C LYS A 157 -10.51 1.95 -1.35
N ALA A 158 -10.60 0.62 -1.40
CA ALA A 158 -11.54 -0.09 -2.25
C ALA A 158 -13.00 0.14 -1.86
N ILE A 159 -13.31 0.25 -0.57
CA ILE A 159 -14.66 0.57 -0.07
C ILE A 159 -15.08 1.96 -0.55
N ILE A 160 -14.21 2.96 -0.42
CA ILE A 160 -14.50 4.32 -0.92
C ILE A 160 -14.69 4.32 -2.44
N GLU A 161 -13.83 3.62 -3.19
CA GLU A 161 -13.99 3.48 -4.64
C GLU A 161 -15.34 2.84 -5.01
N LEU A 162 -15.73 1.75 -4.36
CA LEU A 162 -17.01 1.08 -4.60
C LEU A 162 -18.20 2.00 -4.31
N LEU A 163 -18.12 2.82 -3.24
CA LEU A 163 -19.13 3.81 -2.92
C LEU A 163 -19.19 4.91 -4.00
N ASP A 164 -18.05 5.44 -4.42
CA ASP A 164 -17.97 6.48 -5.46
C ASP A 164 -18.57 5.98 -6.79
N GLN A 165 -18.40 4.69 -7.13
CA GLN A 165 -18.99 4.05 -8.32
C GLN A 165 -20.53 3.95 -8.28
N THR A 166 -21.16 4.09 -7.11
CA THR A 166 -22.64 4.10 -7.03
C THR A 166 -23.25 5.43 -7.50
N GLY A 167 -22.46 6.51 -7.52
CA GLY A 167 -22.93 7.88 -7.75
C GLY A 167 -23.65 8.50 -6.55
N ILE A 168 -23.80 7.78 -5.43
CA ILE A 168 -24.40 8.30 -4.20
C ILE A 168 -23.38 9.19 -3.48
N ASN A 169 -23.81 10.40 -3.11
CA ASN A 169 -22.98 11.30 -2.34
C ASN A 169 -22.73 10.73 -0.93
N ILE A 170 -21.46 10.53 -0.57
CA ILE A 170 -21.02 10.09 0.76
C ILE A 170 -21.19 11.21 1.80
N SER A 171 -21.04 12.47 1.37
CA SER A 171 -21.12 13.63 2.26
C SER A 171 -22.50 13.74 2.90
N SER A 172 -22.51 14.09 4.19
CA SER A 172 -23.72 14.31 5.00
C SER A 172 -24.59 13.06 5.21
N LYS A 173 -24.14 11.88 4.77
CA LYS A 173 -24.81 10.61 5.02
C LYS A 173 -24.48 10.04 6.38
N ARG A 174 -25.45 9.34 6.97
CA ARG A 174 -25.23 8.49 8.14
C ARG A 174 -24.57 7.19 7.70
N ALA A 175 -23.31 7.01 8.05
CA ALA A 175 -22.59 5.78 7.79
C ALA A 175 -22.44 4.95 9.07
N VAL A 176 -22.61 3.63 8.97
CA VAL A 176 -22.34 2.69 10.05
C VAL A 176 -21.29 1.70 9.58
N VAL A 177 -20.20 1.59 10.34
CA VAL A 177 -19.14 0.61 10.11
C VAL A 177 -19.23 -0.44 11.21
N VAL A 178 -19.47 -1.69 10.85
CA VAL A 178 -19.52 -2.81 11.80
C VAL A 178 -18.21 -3.59 11.70
N GLY A 179 -17.41 -3.52 12.76
CA GLY A 179 -16.04 -4.05 12.80
C GLY A 179 -15.03 -2.93 12.98
N ARG A 180 -14.09 -3.11 13.92
CA ARG A 180 -13.11 -2.10 14.35
C ARG A 180 -11.65 -2.55 14.20
N SER A 181 -11.36 -3.45 13.26
CA SER A 181 -9.99 -3.89 13.01
C SER A 181 -9.11 -2.73 12.57
N ASP A 182 -7.82 -2.82 12.90
CA ASP A 182 -6.82 -1.81 12.55
C ASP A 182 -6.63 -1.68 11.03
N ILE A 183 -6.89 -2.76 10.28
CA ILE A 183 -6.64 -2.86 8.84
C ILE A 183 -7.85 -2.48 7.96
N VAL A 184 -9.08 -2.56 8.47
CA VAL A 184 -10.31 -2.30 7.68
C VAL A 184 -11.24 -1.35 8.41
N GLY A 185 -11.74 -1.75 9.58
CA GLY A 185 -12.84 -1.05 10.25
C GLY A 185 -12.49 0.39 10.61
N PHE A 186 -11.39 0.57 11.34
CA PHE A 186 -10.97 1.88 11.83
C PHE A 186 -10.52 2.84 10.70
N PRO A 187 -9.73 2.39 9.71
CA PRO A 187 -9.42 3.22 8.55
C PRO A 187 -10.66 3.60 7.71
N THR A 188 -11.62 2.68 7.54
CA THR A 188 -12.85 2.96 6.78
C THR A 188 -13.71 4.00 7.50
N PHE A 189 -13.86 3.87 8.82
CA PHE A 189 -14.50 4.89 9.66
C PHE A 189 -13.88 6.28 9.43
N THR A 190 -12.54 6.34 9.46
CA THR A 190 -11.79 7.59 9.28
C THR A 190 -11.97 8.18 7.88
N LEU A 191 -11.93 7.35 6.84
CA LEU A 191 -12.14 7.79 5.45
C LEU A 191 -13.54 8.34 5.21
N LEU A 192 -14.58 7.68 5.73
CA LEU A 192 -15.95 8.16 5.63
C LEU A 192 -16.13 9.49 6.38
N LEU A 193 -15.51 9.62 7.55
CA LEU A 193 -15.51 10.88 8.31
C LEU A 193 -14.81 12.01 7.55
N LYS A 194 -13.66 11.74 6.91
CA LYS A 194 -12.95 12.68 6.03
C LYS A 194 -13.78 13.06 4.79
N ARG A 195 -14.70 12.20 4.35
CA ARG A 195 -15.67 12.46 3.28
C ARG A 195 -16.97 13.11 3.79
N ASN A 196 -16.95 13.67 5.00
CA ASN A 196 -18.04 14.42 5.64
C ASN A 196 -19.30 13.58 5.96
N SER A 197 -19.19 12.27 6.10
CA SER A 197 -20.27 11.45 6.66
C SER A 197 -20.34 11.61 8.18
N THR A 198 -21.54 11.46 8.75
CA THR A 198 -21.70 11.19 10.19
C THR A 198 -21.53 9.68 10.39
N VAL A 199 -20.46 9.26 11.06
CA VAL A 199 -20.08 7.84 11.12
C VAL A 199 -20.24 7.27 12.52
N THR A 200 -20.89 6.11 12.64
CA THR A 200 -20.94 5.29 13.86
C THR A 200 -20.09 4.04 13.67
N LEU A 201 -19.15 3.78 14.58
CA LEU A 201 -18.33 2.57 14.57
C LEU A 201 -18.86 1.56 15.60
N CYS A 202 -19.26 0.38 15.12
CA CYS A 202 -19.80 -0.71 15.93
C CYS A 202 -18.78 -1.85 16.10
N HIS A 203 -18.92 -2.61 17.18
CA HIS A 203 -18.07 -3.77 17.50
C HIS A 203 -18.85 -4.83 18.31
N SER A 204 -18.16 -5.88 18.74
CA SER A 204 -18.76 -7.03 19.44
C SER A 204 -19.48 -6.71 20.75
N MET A 205 -19.24 -5.54 21.34
CA MET A 205 -19.86 -5.10 22.61
C MET A 205 -20.88 -3.97 22.39
N THR A 206 -21.22 -3.67 21.13
CA THR A 206 -22.25 -2.68 20.82
C THR A 206 -23.63 -3.26 21.16
N ALA A 207 -24.29 -2.68 22.16
CA ALA A 207 -25.68 -2.98 22.48
C ALA A 207 -26.62 -2.52 21.35
N ASN A 208 -27.74 -3.22 21.18
CA ASN A 208 -28.77 -2.92 20.17
C ASN A 208 -28.20 -2.71 18.76
N LEU A 209 -27.21 -3.53 18.37
CA LEU A 209 -26.60 -3.46 17.04
C LEU A 209 -27.62 -3.40 15.89
N PRO A 210 -28.74 -4.19 15.89
CA PRO A 210 -29.74 -4.11 14.84
C PRO A 210 -30.35 -2.72 14.67
N GLU A 211 -30.65 -2.04 15.78
CA GLU A 211 -31.24 -0.69 15.76
C GLU A 211 -30.27 0.34 15.20
N ILE A 212 -28.98 0.23 15.54
CA ILE A 212 -27.94 1.13 15.04
C ILE A 212 -27.73 0.93 13.53
N VAL A 213 -27.63 -0.33 13.08
CA VAL A 213 -27.52 -0.69 11.65
C VAL A 213 -28.72 -0.17 10.86
N LYS A 214 -29.92 -0.17 11.46
CA LYS A 214 -31.15 0.37 10.84
C LYS A 214 -31.10 1.87 10.56
N THR A 215 -30.18 2.62 11.17
CA THR A 215 -29.99 4.05 10.90
C THR A 215 -29.01 4.35 9.77
N ALA A 216 -28.36 3.33 9.21
CA ALA A 216 -27.30 3.48 8.22
C ALA A 216 -27.88 3.81 6.83
N GLU A 217 -27.47 4.92 6.23
CA GLU A 217 -27.64 5.15 4.79
C GLU A 217 -26.50 4.51 3.99
N ILE A 218 -25.33 4.39 4.61
CA ILE A 218 -24.17 3.62 4.13
C ILE A 218 -23.81 2.62 5.22
N LEU A 219 -23.84 1.33 4.92
CA LEU A 219 -23.48 0.25 5.82
C LEU A 219 -22.22 -0.44 5.30
N VAL A 220 -21.16 -0.48 6.10
CA VAL A 220 -19.95 -1.27 5.84
C VAL A 220 -19.82 -2.34 6.90
N VAL A 221 -19.65 -3.60 6.50
CA VAL A 221 -19.55 -4.75 7.43
C VAL A 221 -18.24 -5.49 7.20
N ALA A 222 -17.42 -5.59 8.24
CA ALA A 222 -16.10 -6.22 8.23
C ALA A 222 -15.80 -6.90 9.58
N ILE A 223 -16.56 -7.95 9.89
CA ILE A 223 -16.49 -8.70 11.15
C ILE A 223 -16.04 -10.16 10.99
N GLY A 224 -16.00 -10.70 9.77
CA GLY A 224 -15.58 -12.08 9.52
C GLY A 224 -16.52 -13.10 10.17
N LYS A 225 -17.83 -12.87 10.07
CA LYS A 225 -18.89 -13.76 10.57
C LYS A 225 -19.94 -13.96 9.50
N ALA A 226 -19.98 -15.16 8.94
CA ALA A 226 -20.89 -15.55 7.86
C ALA A 226 -22.34 -15.13 8.11
N GLU A 227 -22.91 -14.35 7.20
CA GLU A 227 -24.36 -14.03 7.11
C GLU A 227 -24.96 -13.51 8.44
N PHE A 228 -24.16 -12.82 9.26
CA PHE A 228 -24.53 -12.34 10.59
C PHE A 228 -25.50 -11.15 10.54
N ILE A 229 -25.25 -10.19 9.63
CA ILE A 229 -26.15 -9.04 9.45
C ILE A 229 -27.34 -9.45 8.59
N LYS A 230 -28.54 -9.32 9.16
CA LYS A 230 -29.80 -9.72 8.53
C LYS A 230 -30.44 -8.58 7.74
N GLY A 231 -31.20 -8.92 6.70
CA GLY A 231 -31.82 -7.93 5.82
C GLY A 231 -32.83 -7.01 6.53
N ASP A 232 -33.50 -7.49 7.57
CA ASP A 232 -34.43 -6.69 8.39
C ASP A 232 -33.71 -5.63 9.25
N TRP A 233 -32.39 -5.75 9.48
CA TRP A 233 -31.59 -4.73 10.15
C TRP A 233 -31.23 -3.58 9.22
N ILE A 234 -31.32 -3.77 7.90
CA ILE A 234 -30.87 -2.81 6.90
C ILE A 234 -31.92 -1.71 6.74
N ASN A 235 -31.47 -0.46 6.70
CA ASN A 235 -32.32 0.69 6.38
C ASN A 235 -32.79 0.58 4.91
N PRO A 236 -34.09 0.66 4.61
CA PRO A 236 -34.58 0.66 3.23
C PRO A 236 -33.86 1.70 2.36
N GLY A 237 -33.29 1.26 1.24
CA GLY A 237 -32.54 2.11 0.33
C GLY A 237 -31.08 2.38 0.72
N ALA A 238 -30.54 1.74 1.76
CA ALA A 238 -29.12 1.86 2.12
C ALA A 238 -28.18 1.30 1.03
N VAL A 239 -26.95 1.81 1.00
CA VAL A 239 -25.83 1.19 0.29
C VAL A 239 -25.11 0.23 1.25
N VAL A 240 -24.94 -1.02 0.84
CA VAL A 240 -24.35 -2.07 1.67
C VAL A 240 -23.03 -2.56 1.05
N ILE A 241 -21.94 -2.36 1.79
CA ILE A 241 -20.61 -2.87 1.46
C ILE A 241 -20.26 -4.00 2.42
N ASP A 242 -20.26 -5.22 1.90
CA ASP A 242 -19.90 -6.45 2.60
C ASP A 242 -18.44 -6.81 2.29
N VAL A 243 -17.59 -6.65 3.31
CA VAL A 243 -16.16 -6.94 3.23
C VAL A 243 -15.87 -8.39 3.63
N GLY A 244 -16.80 -9.04 4.34
CA GLY A 244 -16.64 -10.38 4.87
C GLY A 244 -16.28 -11.39 3.80
N THR A 245 -15.43 -12.35 4.13
CA THR A 245 -15.13 -13.49 3.25
C THR A 245 -14.99 -14.72 4.12
N ASN A 246 -16.08 -15.48 4.22
CA ASN A 246 -16.23 -16.60 5.12
C ASN A 246 -16.41 -17.89 4.31
N ALA A 247 -15.60 -18.90 4.60
CA ALA A 247 -15.75 -20.23 4.00
C ALA A 247 -16.80 -21.02 4.79
N ILE A 248 -17.83 -21.51 4.11
CA ILE A 248 -18.82 -22.43 4.67
C ILE A 248 -18.85 -23.72 3.87
N LYS A 249 -19.10 -24.84 4.54
CA LYS A 249 -19.22 -26.15 3.87
C LYS A 249 -20.43 -26.15 2.96
N ASP A 250 -20.24 -26.55 1.71
CA ASP A 250 -21.29 -26.67 0.71
C ASP A 250 -20.98 -27.87 -0.22
N PRO A 251 -21.66 -29.02 -0.01
CA PRO A 251 -21.40 -30.23 -0.80
C PRO A 251 -21.82 -30.09 -2.27
N THR A 252 -22.57 -29.03 -2.64
CA THR A 252 -22.94 -28.78 -4.03
C THR A 252 -21.80 -28.14 -4.85
N LYS A 253 -20.75 -27.63 -4.18
CA LYS A 253 -19.57 -27.05 -4.83
C LYS A 253 -18.48 -28.10 -5.01
N LYS A 254 -17.76 -28.04 -6.14
CA LYS A 254 -16.61 -28.92 -6.41
C LYS A 254 -15.53 -28.87 -5.32
N SER A 255 -15.34 -27.71 -4.69
CA SER A 255 -14.43 -27.50 -3.57
C SER A 255 -14.98 -27.97 -2.21
N GLY A 256 -16.25 -28.36 -2.14
CA GLY A 256 -16.96 -28.61 -0.88
C GLY A 256 -17.20 -27.34 -0.04
N ILE A 257 -16.91 -26.16 -0.59
CA ILE A 257 -16.95 -24.87 0.12
C ILE A 257 -17.64 -23.80 -0.73
N ARG A 258 -18.54 -23.03 -0.11
CA ARG A 258 -19.10 -21.77 -0.63
C ARG A 258 -18.50 -20.60 0.17
N TRP A 259 -18.19 -19.51 -0.52
CA TRP A 259 -17.76 -18.26 0.10
C TRP A 259 -18.97 -17.35 0.29
N VAL A 260 -19.13 -16.80 1.50
CA VAL A 260 -20.21 -15.88 1.86
C VAL A 260 -19.66 -14.68 2.61
N GLY A 261 -20.41 -13.58 2.56
CA GLY A 261 -20.05 -12.36 3.26
C GLY A 261 -20.52 -12.36 4.71
N ASP A 262 -20.37 -11.21 5.36
CA ASP A 262 -20.88 -10.96 6.70
C ASP A 262 -22.38 -10.59 6.71
N VAL A 263 -22.94 -10.27 5.53
CA VAL A 263 -24.34 -9.93 5.31
C VAL A 263 -25.06 -11.10 4.66
N GLU A 264 -26.27 -11.39 5.14
CA GLU A 264 -27.17 -12.34 4.48
C GLU A 264 -27.69 -11.73 3.16
N PHE A 265 -26.95 -11.98 2.08
CA PHE A 265 -27.13 -11.30 0.80
C PHE A 265 -28.55 -11.39 0.24
N SER A 266 -29.21 -12.54 0.36
CA SER A 266 -30.56 -12.75 -0.17
C SER A 266 -31.58 -11.79 0.46
N SER A 267 -31.65 -11.73 1.79
CA SER A 267 -32.58 -10.85 2.50
C SER A 267 -32.16 -9.37 2.39
N ALA A 268 -30.86 -9.09 2.42
CA ALA A 268 -30.33 -7.73 2.30
C ALA A 268 -30.58 -7.10 0.93
N SER A 269 -30.44 -7.87 -0.15
CA SER A 269 -30.63 -7.41 -1.52
C SER A 269 -32.09 -7.03 -1.84
N ALA A 270 -33.05 -7.46 -1.03
CA ALA A 270 -34.45 -7.05 -1.16
C ALA A 270 -34.74 -5.68 -0.51
N VAL A 271 -33.81 -5.14 0.29
CA VAL A 271 -34.01 -3.91 1.09
C VAL A 271 -33.07 -2.78 0.67
N ALA A 272 -31.81 -3.11 0.35
CA ALA A 272 -30.78 -2.16 -0.03
C ALA A 272 -31.05 -1.52 -1.41
N SER A 273 -30.52 -0.32 -1.64
CA SER A 273 -30.48 0.28 -2.99
C SER A 273 -29.30 -0.25 -3.81
N TYR A 274 -28.16 -0.46 -3.15
CA TYR A 274 -26.95 -1.05 -3.71
C TYR A 274 -26.34 -2.05 -2.73
N ILE A 275 -25.76 -3.13 -3.25
CA ILE A 275 -25.10 -4.14 -2.43
C ILE A 275 -23.90 -4.76 -3.15
N THR A 276 -22.79 -4.96 -2.44
CA THR A 276 -21.67 -5.75 -2.96
C THR A 276 -21.91 -7.25 -2.78
N PRO A 277 -21.67 -8.09 -3.79
CA PRO A 277 -21.76 -9.54 -3.65
C PRO A 277 -20.49 -10.11 -3.00
N VAL A 278 -20.63 -11.26 -2.34
CA VAL A 278 -19.49 -12.06 -1.90
C VAL A 278 -19.64 -13.48 -2.46
N PRO A 279 -18.69 -13.98 -3.27
CA PRO A 279 -17.49 -13.30 -3.77
C PRO A 279 -17.79 -12.31 -4.91
N GLY A 280 -16.83 -11.41 -5.18
CA GLY A 280 -16.87 -10.53 -6.36
C GLY A 280 -17.11 -9.05 -6.08
N GLY A 281 -17.34 -8.67 -4.83
CA GLY A 281 -17.46 -7.29 -4.36
C GLY A 281 -16.10 -6.68 -4.00
N VAL A 282 -15.78 -6.62 -2.71
CA VAL A 282 -14.63 -5.84 -2.21
C VAL A 282 -13.28 -6.42 -2.62
N ALA A 283 -13.07 -7.72 -2.47
CA ALA A 283 -11.75 -8.34 -2.63
C ALA A 283 -11.06 -8.09 -4.01
N PRO A 284 -11.75 -8.21 -5.17
CA PRO A 284 -11.14 -7.86 -6.46
C PRO A 284 -10.67 -6.41 -6.54
N VAL A 285 -11.40 -5.47 -5.94
CA VAL A 285 -11.06 -4.04 -5.94
C VAL A 285 -9.89 -3.78 -4.99
N THR A 286 -9.82 -4.48 -3.85
CA THR A 286 -8.64 -4.43 -2.95
C THR A 286 -7.35 -4.76 -3.69
N VAL A 287 -7.35 -5.79 -4.54
CA VAL A 287 -6.16 -6.12 -5.36
C VAL A 287 -5.84 -5.00 -6.34
N ALA A 288 -6.84 -4.37 -6.97
CA ALA A 288 -6.60 -3.24 -7.86
C ALA A 288 -6.01 -2.02 -7.11
N MET A 289 -6.46 -1.75 -5.88
CA MET A 289 -5.93 -0.68 -5.02
C MET A 289 -4.47 -0.93 -4.63
N LEU A 290 -4.09 -2.18 -4.34
CA LEU A 290 -2.70 -2.57 -4.08
C LEU A 290 -1.78 -2.23 -5.27
N LEU A 291 -2.21 -2.55 -6.48
CA LEU A 291 -1.46 -2.24 -7.69
C LEU A 291 -1.37 -0.72 -7.92
N GLN A 292 -2.45 0.01 -7.66
CA GLN A 292 -2.45 1.47 -7.74
C GLN A 292 -1.46 2.08 -6.76
N ASN A 293 -1.47 1.65 -5.49
CA ASN A 293 -0.50 2.07 -4.48
C ASN A 293 0.93 1.76 -4.94
N THR A 294 1.17 0.60 -5.55
CA THR A 294 2.50 0.23 -6.09
C THR A 294 2.96 1.19 -7.19
N VAL A 295 2.07 1.57 -8.12
CA VAL A 295 2.40 2.52 -9.19
C VAL A 295 2.60 3.94 -8.65
N GLU A 296 1.77 4.38 -7.71
CA GLU A 296 1.95 5.65 -6.99
C GLU A 296 3.31 5.71 -6.28
N SER A 297 3.73 4.59 -5.66
CA SER A 297 5.06 4.46 -5.06
C SER A 297 6.18 4.61 -6.07
N ALA A 298 6.10 3.90 -7.20
CA ALA A 298 7.10 3.98 -8.26
C ALA A 298 7.19 5.40 -8.87
N LYS A 299 6.05 6.09 -9.04
CA LYS A 299 6.00 7.47 -9.53
C LYS A 299 6.69 8.43 -8.57
N ARG A 300 6.44 8.26 -7.26
CA ARG A 300 7.12 9.04 -6.23
C ARG A 300 8.62 8.77 -6.22
N PHE A 301 9.04 7.51 -6.32
CA PHE A 301 10.46 7.15 -6.40
C PHE A 301 11.15 7.76 -7.62
N LEU A 302 10.51 7.73 -8.79
CA LEU A 302 11.01 8.37 -10.01
C LEU A 302 11.14 9.89 -9.83
N LYS A 303 10.12 10.54 -9.26
CA LYS A 303 10.14 11.99 -8.98
C LYS A 303 11.27 12.35 -8.03
N GLU A 304 11.37 11.66 -6.89
CA GLU A 304 12.45 11.86 -5.91
C GLU A 304 13.83 11.63 -6.54
N SER A 305 13.95 10.68 -7.47
CA SER A 305 15.20 10.41 -8.18
C SER A 305 15.58 11.50 -9.18
N ASN A 306 14.60 12.13 -9.84
CA ASN A 306 14.83 13.24 -10.77
C ASN A 306 15.10 14.57 -10.03
N GLU A 307 14.58 14.73 -8.81
CA GLU A 307 14.72 15.95 -8.00
C GLU A 307 15.93 15.92 -7.05
N ARG A 308 16.80 14.90 -7.13
CA ARG A 308 17.98 14.77 -6.26
C ARG A 308 18.85 16.02 -6.36
N LYS A 309 19.03 16.70 -5.22
CA LYS A 309 19.93 17.85 -5.09
C LYS A 309 21.20 17.41 -4.38
N ILE A 310 22.33 17.59 -5.04
CA ILE A 310 23.65 17.41 -4.43
C ILE A 310 24.03 18.76 -3.82
N SER A 311 24.19 18.82 -2.50
CA SER A 311 24.70 20.03 -1.87
C SER A 311 26.23 20.04 -1.94
N THR A 312 26.75 20.98 -2.72
CA THR A 312 28.19 21.21 -2.87
C THR A 312 28.72 22.04 -1.72
N LEU A 313 29.99 21.84 -1.35
CA LEU A 313 30.67 22.75 -0.43
C LEU A 313 30.70 24.17 -1.05
N THR A 314 30.53 25.19 -0.21
CA THR A 314 30.59 26.58 -0.67
C THR A 314 32.04 26.95 -0.96
N LEU A 315 32.36 27.28 -2.21
CA LEU A 315 33.71 27.73 -2.59
C LEU A 315 33.88 29.20 -2.23
N LYS A 316 34.82 29.50 -1.33
CA LYS A 316 35.24 30.88 -1.03
C LYS A 316 36.58 31.13 -1.69
N ARG A 317 36.63 32.11 -2.60
CA ARG A 317 37.88 32.51 -3.24
C ARG A 317 38.75 33.26 -2.23
N VAL A 318 39.96 32.78 -2.01
CA VAL A 318 40.99 33.45 -1.20
C VAL A 318 42.08 33.97 -2.14
N VAL A 319 42.57 35.19 -1.88
CA VAL A 319 43.69 35.80 -2.60
C VAL A 319 44.69 36.31 -1.56
N PRO A 320 45.99 35.94 -1.64
CA PRO A 320 46.61 35.09 -2.67
C PRO A 320 46.16 33.63 -2.61
N VAL A 321 46.45 32.86 -3.67
CA VAL A 321 46.13 31.42 -3.74
C VAL A 321 46.86 30.71 -2.61
N GLN A 322 46.10 29.99 -1.78
CA GLN A 322 46.64 29.24 -0.65
C GLN A 322 47.32 27.94 -1.12
N SER A 323 48.13 27.33 -0.27
CA SER A 323 48.73 26.02 -0.57
C SER A 323 47.68 24.90 -0.60
N ASP A 324 47.96 23.79 -1.29
CA ASP A 324 47.03 22.66 -1.38
C ASP A 324 46.66 22.07 -0.01
N ILE A 325 47.59 22.05 0.94
CA ILE A 325 47.33 21.56 2.30
C ILE A 325 46.38 22.50 3.07
N ASP A 326 46.51 23.81 2.88
CA ASP A 326 45.60 24.80 3.48
C ASP A 326 44.21 24.70 2.86
N ILE A 327 44.11 24.47 1.55
CA ILE A 327 42.83 24.29 0.85
C ILE A 327 42.14 23.00 1.32
N ALA A 328 42.88 21.90 1.44
CA ALA A 328 42.34 20.60 1.85
C ALA A 328 41.90 20.59 3.33
N THR A 329 42.61 21.29 4.21
CA THR A 329 42.31 21.34 5.66
C THR A 329 41.35 22.47 6.04
N SER A 330 41.17 23.49 5.20
CA SER A 330 40.26 24.61 5.46
C SER A 330 38.77 24.25 5.34
N HIS A 331 38.44 23.08 4.79
CA HIS A 331 37.07 22.63 4.62
C HIS A 331 36.78 21.41 5.49
N THR A 332 35.62 21.39 6.15
CA THR A 332 35.11 20.17 6.78
C THR A 332 34.53 19.26 5.69
N PRO A 333 35.08 18.05 5.46
CA PRO A 333 34.57 17.14 4.44
C PRO A 333 33.14 16.72 4.77
N LYS A 334 32.33 16.58 3.72
CA LYS A 334 30.97 16.06 3.87
C LYS A 334 31.02 14.56 4.20
N PRO A 335 30.31 14.08 5.23
CA PRO A 335 30.26 12.65 5.53
C PRO A 335 29.78 11.83 4.32
N ILE A 336 30.51 10.78 3.97
CA ILE A 336 30.23 9.97 2.76
C ILE A 336 28.81 9.39 2.75
N LYS A 337 28.24 9.08 3.92
CA LYS A 337 26.84 8.63 4.06
C LYS A 337 25.83 9.69 3.62
N ILE A 338 26.12 10.97 3.86
CA ILE A 338 25.25 12.08 3.42
C ILE A 338 25.36 12.25 1.91
N LEU A 339 26.58 12.24 1.36
CA LEU A 339 26.79 12.32 -0.09
C LEU A 339 26.15 11.14 -0.82
N ALA A 340 26.33 9.93 -0.32
CA ALA A 340 25.72 8.73 -0.88
C ALA A 340 24.19 8.82 -0.86
N LYS A 341 23.59 9.32 0.22
CA LYS A 341 22.16 9.57 0.30
C LYS A 341 21.68 10.59 -0.74
N GLU A 342 22.42 11.68 -0.95
CA GLU A 342 22.08 12.68 -1.99
C GLU A 342 22.22 12.14 -3.41
N LEU A 343 23.22 11.29 -3.64
CA LEU A 343 23.38 10.55 -4.89
C LEU A 343 22.32 9.44 -5.02
N GLY A 344 21.61 9.12 -3.93
CA GLY A 344 20.62 8.06 -3.81
C GLY A 344 21.20 6.66 -4.00
N LEU A 345 22.41 6.46 -3.49
CA LEU A 345 23.06 5.16 -3.33
C LEU A 345 22.46 4.44 -2.12
N ALA A 346 22.20 3.15 -2.26
CA ALA A 346 21.74 2.30 -1.18
C ALA A 346 22.88 2.01 -0.19
N SER A 347 22.53 1.68 1.06
CA SER A 347 23.52 1.47 2.14
C SER A 347 24.50 0.34 1.86
N ASN A 348 24.09 -0.66 1.07
CA ASN A 348 24.92 -1.78 0.62
C ASN A 348 25.83 -1.43 -0.57
N GLU A 349 25.55 -0.33 -1.29
CA GLU A 349 26.45 0.20 -2.32
C GLU A 349 27.59 1.04 -1.71
N LEU A 350 27.44 1.42 -0.43
CA LEU A 350 28.43 2.18 0.31
C LEU A 350 29.49 1.23 0.88
N PHE A 351 30.56 1.00 0.12
CA PHE A 351 31.75 0.37 0.65
C PHE A 351 32.56 1.38 1.49
N HIS A 352 33.10 0.95 2.63
CA HIS A 352 33.96 1.77 3.51
C HIS A 352 35.36 2.03 2.92
N PHE A 353 35.43 2.37 1.62
CA PHE A 353 36.67 2.73 0.94
C PHE A 353 36.48 4.09 0.26
N LEU A 354 37.41 5.03 0.49
CA LEU A 354 37.32 6.36 -0.13
C LEU A 354 37.57 6.29 -1.65
N LEU A 355 36.70 6.94 -2.42
CA LEU A 355 36.90 7.26 -3.83
C LEU A 355 37.76 8.52 -3.98
N SER A 356 38.79 8.48 -4.82
CA SER A 356 39.39 9.67 -5.42
C SER A 356 39.02 9.74 -6.90
N LEU A 357 38.52 10.89 -7.37
CA LEU A 357 38.17 11.15 -8.76
C LEU A 357 39.32 11.90 -9.42
N THR A 358 39.98 11.28 -10.40
CA THR A 358 40.96 11.97 -11.26
C THR A 358 40.39 12.11 -12.65
N VAL A 359 40.12 13.35 -13.08
CA VAL A 359 39.68 13.66 -14.45
C VAL A 359 40.92 13.90 -15.29
N ASN A 360 41.29 12.94 -16.13
CA ASN A 360 42.30 13.18 -17.17
C ASN A 360 41.63 13.34 -18.53
N THR A 361 41.89 14.48 -19.16
CA THR A 361 41.56 14.74 -20.56
C THR A 361 42.71 14.20 -21.41
N ILE A 362 42.46 13.10 -22.12
CA ILE A 362 43.34 12.66 -23.21
C ILE A 362 42.46 12.49 -24.44
N ASN A 363 42.73 13.30 -25.47
CA ASN A 363 42.10 13.25 -26.80
C ASN A 363 40.56 13.36 -26.82
N HIS A 364 39.99 14.32 -26.06
CA HIS A 364 38.55 14.66 -26.10
C HIS A 364 37.56 13.51 -25.79
N ILE A 365 38.02 12.38 -25.26
CA ILE A 365 37.17 11.27 -24.81
C ILE A 365 37.47 11.02 -23.34
N ILE A 366 36.47 11.20 -22.47
CA ILE A 366 36.58 10.90 -21.04
C ILE A 366 36.59 9.38 -20.88
N LYS A 367 37.77 8.80 -20.60
CA LYS A 367 37.90 7.41 -20.11
C LYS A 367 38.08 7.44 -18.59
N LEU A 368 37.14 6.85 -17.86
CA LEU A 368 37.29 6.61 -16.41
C LEU A 368 38.22 5.41 -16.22
N ILE A 369 39.36 5.61 -15.56
CA ILE A 369 40.27 4.55 -15.12
C ILE A 369 40.22 4.50 -13.58
N TYR A 370 40.03 3.31 -13.01
CA TYR A 370 39.93 3.09 -11.56
C TYR A 370 41.27 2.57 -11.02
N SER A 371 41.87 3.24 -10.04
CA SER A 371 43.03 2.72 -9.28
C SER A 371 42.88 3.01 -7.78
N ILE A 372 43.25 2.05 -6.94
CA ILE A 372 43.04 2.03 -5.48
C ILE A 372 44.34 2.36 -4.76
N THR A 373 44.33 3.24 -3.75
CA THR A 373 45.43 3.38 -2.78
C THR A 373 44.85 3.56 -1.37
N PRO A 374 45.11 2.66 -0.40
CA PRO A 374 44.46 2.73 0.91
C PRO A 374 45.13 3.74 1.85
N THR A 375 44.32 4.57 2.52
CA THR A 375 44.66 5.23 3.81
C THR A 375 43.50 5.06 4.80
N PRO A 376 43.77 4.72 6.08
CA PRO A 376 42.75 4.25 7.02
C PRO A 376 41.81 5.34 7.58
N LEU A 377 42.01 6.62 7.27
CA LEU A 377 41.29 7.73 7.93
C LEU A 377 40.60 8.72 6.98
N GLY A 378 40.59 8.49 5.67
CA GLY A 378 40.02 9.45 4.72
C GLY A 378 40.81 10.75 4.57
N GLU A 379 42.03 10.78 5.08
CA GLU A 379 43.03 11.74 4.68
C GLU A 379 43.42 11.44 3.22
N GLY A 380 43.00 12.30 2.31
CA GLY A 380 43.52 12.31 0.95
C GLY A 380 45.04 12.46 1.05
N LYS A 381 45.79 11.54 0.45
CA LYS A 381 47.23 11.77 0.28
C LYS A 381 47.37 13.02 -0.57
N SER A 382 48.07 14.04 -0.04
CA SER A 382 48.65 15.09 -0.88
C SER A 382 49.37 14.39 -2.02
N THR A 383 48.95 14.66 -3.25
CA THR A 383 49.69 14.20 -4.43
C THR A 383 50.86 15.16 -4.57
N THR A 384 51.91 14.97 -3.76
CA THR A 384 53.16 15.69 -3.97
C THR A 384 53.73 15.13 -5.26
N THR A 385 53.64 15.93 -6.32
CA THR A 385 54.42 15.69 -7.53
C THR A 385 55.86 15.98 -7.14
N VAL A 386 56.71 14.95 -7.08
CA VAL A 386 58.17 15.12 -7.01
C VAL A 386 58.69 15.25 -8.43
#